data_AF-A0A2G9MYY1-F1
#
_entry.id   AF-A0A2G9MYY1-F1
#
_cell.length_a   1.000
_cell.length_b   1.000
_cell.length_c   1.000
_cell.angle_alpha   90.00
_cell.angle_beta   90.00
_cell.angle_gamma   90.00
#
_symmetry.space_group_name_H-M   'P 1'
#
loop_
_entity.id
_entity.type
_entity.pdbx_description
1 polymer ?
#
loop_
_entity_poly.entity_id
_entity_poly.type
_entity_poly.pdbx_seq_one_letter_code
_entity_poly.pdbx_strand_id
1 'polypeptide(L)'
;MSCQSGDQHCTATIIANSITSGLRLMLGIAEIILDKHNSTHAYCDTDSMFVPPQHSKEIQEFFQPLSPYSFDSPIFKLEKSKKLFFGISTKRYALFDMDNDKIIIDDEKYSGHSLGHLVNPFYDNSDMWYKQIWQDILDLHHGIMDWTEFYEKYHNKYAMQKLVLASPEYLKWFSKINAGKDYSHQIKPFNTVLLGFSNGIDANTGMQIRPIAPYIEPVRHAVFENCIDYNSGKKICGKQYWKTLTDEILEYMRNPESKLDGNEGILYRKNITVSQVTHIGKESNNLDKVQTFGTDLNSYVTYEDIDNLDRKFRELIPLILKLEPKNVKKFGISRQTLWNIKNKIETGKLYGISNKFKIQLISLVIN
;
A
#
# COMPACT_ATOMS: atom_id res chain seq x y z
N MET A 1 -13.60 41.89 15.42
CA MET A 1 -12.36 41.13 15.19
C MET A 1 -12.74 39.71 14.86
N SER A 2 -12.80 39.43 13.57
CA SER A 2 -13.25 38.16 12.99
C SER A 2 -12.07 37.20 12.87
N CYS A 3 -12.12 36.09 13.61
CA CYS A 3 -11.26 34.94 13.35
C CYS A 3 -11.56 34.41 11.94
N GLN A 4 -10.57 34.51 11.06
CA GLN A 4 -10.60 33.84 9.76
C GLN A 4 -10.30 32.36 9.97
N SER A 5 -10.99 31.51 9.22
CA SER A 5 -11.01 30.04 9.25
C SER A 5 -9.66 29.33 9.00
N GLY A 6 -8.54 30.04 9.00
CA GLY A 6 -7.18 29.50 8.82
C GLY A 6 -6.47 29.12 10.12
N ASP A 7 -6.77 29.79 11.24
CA ASP A 7 -6.02 29.61 12.50
C ASP A 7 -6.26 28.24 13.16
N GLN A 8 -7.47 27.68 13.04
CA GLN A 8 -7.79 26.37 13.62
C GLN A 8 -7.02 25.22 12.96
N HIS A 9 -6.73 25.32 11.65
CA HIS A 9 -5.98 24.29 10.92
C HIS A 9 -4.49 24.28 11.27
N CYS A 10 -3.88 25.45 11.51
CA CYS A 10 -2.49 25.54 11.96
C CYS A 10 -2.31 24.94 13.37
N THR A 11 -3.19 25.25 14.32
CA THR A 11 -3.11 24.70 15.68
C THR A 11 -3.31 23.18 15.69
N ALA A 12 -4.28 22.66 14.92
CA ALA A 12 -4.51 21.23 14.81
C ALA A 12 -3.30 20.48 14.21
N THR A 13 -2.62 21.07 13.22
CA THR A 13 -1.45 20.47 12.57
C THR A 13 -0.23 20.43 13.49
N ILE A 14 0.01 21.51 14.24
CA ILE A 14 1.11 21.57 15.21
C ILE A 14 0.91 20.51 16.30
N ILE A 15 -0.29 20.44 16.88
CA ILE A 15 -0.61 19.45 17.92
C ILE A 15 -0.43 18.02 17.39
N ALA A 16 -0.96 17.71 16.20
CA ALA A 16 -0.82 16.39 15.60
C ALA A 16 0.65 15.99 15.36
N ASN A 17 1.48 16.94 14.89
CA ASN A 17 2.91 16.71 14.69
C ASN A 17 3.67 16.55 16.01
N SER A 18 3.31 17.30 17.05
CA SER A 18 3.90 17.15 18.39
C SER A 18 3.58 15.79 18.99
N ILE A 19 2.34 15.31 18.89
CA ILE A 19 1.93 14.00 19.39
C ILE A 19 2.72 12.87 18.70
N THR A 20 2.74 12.89 17.36
CA THR A 20 3.45 11.85 16.59
C THR A 20 4.97 11.90 16.78
N SER A 21 5.56 13.10 16.90
CA SER A 21 6.97 13.27 17.23
C SER A 21 7.30 12.74 18.63
N GLY A 22 6.45 13.01 19.61
CA GLY A 22 6.60 12.53 20.99
C GLY A 22 6.60 11.00 21.07
N LEU A 23 5.64 10.34 20.41
CA LEU A 23 5.57 8.88 20.37
C LEU A 23 6.82 8.26 19.70
N ARG A 24 7.28 8.85 18.58
CA ARG A 24 8.52 8.40 17.92
C ARG A 24 9.75 8.58 18.81
N LEU A 25 9.82 9.67 19.56
CA LEU A 25 10.88 9.91 20.53
C LEU A 25 10.86 8.86 21.64
N MET A 26 9.69 8.49 22.16
CA MET A 26 9.56 7.43 23.16
C MET A 26 10.08 6.09 22.62
N LEU A 27 9.71 5.71 21.41
CA LEU A 27 10.24 4.49 20.78
C LEU A 27 11.75 4.56 20.57
N GLY A 28 12.29 5.70 20.14
CA GLY A 28 13.73 5.92 20.00
C GLY A 28 14.49 5.83 21.34
N ILE A 29 13.91 6.30 22.43
CA ILE A 29 14.49 6.14 23.76
C ILE A 29 14.47 4.68 24.20
N ALA A 30 13.39 3.93 23.94
CA ALA A 30 13.35 2.50 24.22
C ALA A 30 14.47 1.73 23.47
N GLU A 31 14.75 2.09 22.22
CA GLU A 31 15.90 1.55 21.47
C GLU A 31 17.24 1.90 22.13
N ILE A 32 17.44 3.12 22.60
CA ILE A 32 18.67 3.52 23.31
C ILE A 32 18.85 2.71 24.60
N ILE A 33 17.76 2.43 25.33
CA ILE A 33 17.82 1.57 26.52
C ILE A 33 18.29 0.17 26.14
N LEU A 34 17.77 -0.42 25.05
CA LEU A 34 18.21 -1.72 24.56
C LEU A 34 19.68 -1.71 24.10
N ASP A 35 20.10 -0.65 23.40
CA ASP A 35 21.47 -0.51 22.89
C ASP A 35 22.52 -0.48 24.01
N LYS A 36 22.20 0.14 25.16
CA LYS A 36 23.06 0.10 26.36
C LYS A 36 23.35 -1.32 26.86
N HIS A 37 22.49 -2.28 26.54
CA HIS A 37 22.63 -3.69 26.87
C HIS A 37 23.14 -4.55 25.70
N ASN A 38 23.64 -3.93 24.61
CA ASN A 38 23.99 -4.60 23.36
C ASN A 38 22.83 -5.47 22.83
N SER A 39 21.62 -4.95 22.96
CA SER A 39 20.36 -5.63 22.69
C SER A 39 19.55 -4.85 21.67
N THR A 40 18.57 -5.49 21.04
CA THR A 40 17.69 -4.83 20.07
C THR A 40 16.27 -5.37 20.15
N HIS A 41 15.34 -4.65 19.51
CA HIS A 41 13.96 -5.08 19.36
C HIS A 41 13.79 -5.96 18.12
N ALA A 42 12.80 -6.85 18.13
CA ALA A 42 12.47 -7.71 17.00
C ALA A 42 11.53 -7.02 15.99
N TYR A 43 10.67 -6.14 16.49
CA TYR A 43 9.67 -5.42 15.67
C TYR A 43 9.24 -4.13 16.37
N CYS A 44 8.81 -3.14 15.58
CA CYS A 44 8.32 -1.86 16.07
C CYS A 44 7.29 -1.29 15.07
N ASP A 45 6.05 -1.08 15.50
CA ASP A 45 4.99 -0.46 14.70
C ASP A 45 4.27 0.62 15.49
N THR A 46 4.68 1.86 15.26
CA THR A 46 4.07 3.14 15.68
C THR A 46 3.83 3.35 17.17
N ASP A 47 3.15 2.43 17.84
CA ASP A 47 2.74 2.43 19.25
C ASP A 47 3.11 1.12 19.96
N SER A 48 3.63 0.12 19.25
CA SER A 48 4.03 -1.18 19.79
C SER A 48 5.49 -1.51 19.46
N MET A 49 6.15 -2.23 20.38
CA MET A 49 7.53 -2.70 20.20
C MET A 49 7.71 -4.08 20.84
N PHE A 50 8.37 -4.98 20.11
CA PHE A 50 8.68 -6.33 20.60
C PHE A 50 10.11 -6.35 21.10
N VAL A 51 10.26 -6.37 22.42
CA VAL A 51 11.56 -6.30 23.10
C VAL A 51 11.91 -7.63 23.77
N PRO A 52 13.20 -7.93 23.96
CA PRO A 52 13.59 -9.09 24.74
C PRO A 52 13.02 -9.01 26.17
N PRO A 53 12.43 -10.10 26.70
CA PRO A 53 11.66 -10.06 27.94
C PRO A 53 12.41 -9.47 29.14
N GLN A 54 13.72 -9.69 29.21
CA GLN A 54 14.58 -9.21 30.30
C GLN A 54 14.69 -7.68 30.38
N HIS A 55 14.43 -6.95 29.30
CA HIS A 55 14.52 -5.48 29.27
C HIS A 55 13.15 -4.78 29.39
N SER A 56 12.05 -5.54 29.30
CA SER A 56 10.69 -4.97 29.33
C SER A 56 10.40 -4.14 30.57
N LYS A 57 10.84 -4.61 31.75
CA LYS A 57 10.63 -3.94 33.04
C LYS A 57 11.40 -2.62 33.13
N GLU A 58 12.67 -2.60 32.71
CA GLU A 58 13.49 -1.38 32.73
C GLU A 58 12.90 -0.30 31.83
N ILE A 59 12.42 -0.68 30.64
CA ILE A 59 11.74 0.26 29.74
C ILE A 59 10.48 0.83 30.41
N GLN A 60 9.64 -0.01 31.02
CA GLN A 60 8.45 0.45 31.73
C GLN A 60 8.79 1.42 32.87
N GLU A 61 9.77 1.05 33.71
CA GLU A 61 10.22 1.86 34.85
C GLU A 61 10.82 3.20 34.42
N PHE A 62 11.52 3.25 33.28
CA PHE A 62 12.06 4.50 32.74
C PHE A 62 10.95 5.49 32.38
N PHE A 63 9.89 5.01 31.73
CA PHE A 63 8.82 5.89 31.26
C PHE A 63 7.79 6.22 32.34
N GLN A 64 7.54 5.34 33.30
CA GLN A 64 6.45 5.52 34.27
C GLN A 64 6.46 6.89 34.99
N PRO A 65 7.60 7.44 35.45
CA PRO A 65 7.66 8.77 36.06
C PRO A 65 7.29 9.92 35.12
N LEU A 66 7.30 9.70 33.80
CA LEU A 66 6.94 10.68 32.77
C LEU A 66 5.43 10.71 32.50
N SER A 67 4.63 9.93 33.23
CA SER A 67 3.19 9.85 33.02
C SER A 67 2.55 11.20 33.36
N PRO A 68 1.84 11.85 32.43
CA PRO A 68 1.11 13.08 32.73
C PRO A 68 -0.21 12.80 33.46
N TYR A 69 -0.59 11.53 33.60
CA TYR A 69 -1.88 11.12 34.13
C TYR A 69 -1.85 10.97 35.64
N SER A 70 -2.90 11.44 36.30
CA SER A 70 -3.09 11.34 37.75
C SER A 70 -3.51 9.95 38.22
N PHE A 71 -3.83 9.04 37.30
CA PHE A 71 -4.21 7.66 37.58
C PHE A 71 -3.01 6.74 37.40
N ASP A 72 -2.93 5.72 38.26
CA ASP A 72 -1.83 4.75 38.26
C ASP A 72 -2.05 3.69 37.18
N SER A 73 -1.73 4.06 35.93
CA SER A 73 -1.70 3.14 34.80
C SER A 73 -0.29 3.12 34.21
N PRO A 74 0.23 1.94 33.82
CA PRO A 74 1.46 1.86 33.07
C PRO A 74 1.38 2.66 31.76
N ILE A 75 2.39 3.48 31.46
CA ILE A 75 2.50 4.14 30.15
C ILE A 75 2.70 3.09 29.05
N PHE A 76 3.62 2.16 29.28
CA PHE A 76 3.82 0.99 28.42
C PHE A 76 3.16 -0.21 29.05
N LYS A 77 2.17 -0.77 28.36
CA LYS A 77 1.48 -1.99 28.78
C LYS A 77 2.19 -3.21 28.21
N LEU A 78 2.51 -4.18 29.07
CA LEU A 78 2.98 -5.48 28.63
C LEU A 78 1.77 -6.29 28.15
N GLU A 79 1.59 -6.40 26.84
CA GLU A 79 0.49 -7.18 26.28
C GLU A 79 0.78 -8.67 26.31
N LYS A 80 2.03 -9.06 26.00
CA LYS A 80 2.49 -10.45 25.91
C LYS A 80 3.92 -10.57 26.39
N SER A 81 4.28 -11.76 26.85
CA SER A 81 5.60 -12.08 27.35
C SER A 81 6.05 -13.43 26.82
N LYS A 82 7.35 -13.58 26.56
CA LYS A 82 8.03 -14.85 26.21
C LYS A 82 7.47 -15.55 24.95
N LYS A 83 7.17 -14.78 23.90
CA LYS A 83 6.79 -15.32 22.60
C LYS A 83 8.00 -15.39 21.66
N LEU A 84 7.98 -16.36 20.76
CA LEU A 84 8.86 -16.35 19.59
C LEU A 84 8.27 -15.44 18.51
N PHE A 85 9.15 -14.85 17.70
CA PHE A 85 8.80 -13.93 16.64
C PHE A 85 9.34 -14.44 15.31
N PHE A 86 8.47 -14.44 14.30
CA PHE A 86 8.86 -14.63 12.91
C PHE A 86 8.36 -13.45 12.09
N GLY A 87 9.29 -12.71 11.48
CA GLY A 87 9.00 -11.53 10.68
C GLY A 87 9.45 -11.72 9.23
N ILE A 88 8.57 -11.42 8.29
CA ILE A 88 8.88 -11.38 6.85
C ILE A 88 9.22 -9.94 6.45
N SER A 89 8.36 -9.00 6.82
CA SER A 89 8.52 -7.57 6.56
C SER A 89 7.56 -6.76 7.45
N THR A 90 7.62 -5.44 7.33
CA THR A 90 6.69 -4.49 7.95
C THR A 90 5.25 -4.98 7.79
N LYS A 91 4.53 -5.12 8.91
CA LYS A 91 3.16 -5.64 8.95
C LYS A 91 2.99 -7.03 8.34
N ARG A 92 4.02 -7.88 8.35
CA ARG A 92 3.94 -9.32 7.98
C ARG A 92 4.78 -10.13 8.96
N TYR A 93 4.16 -10.54 10.04
CA TYR A 93 4.80 -11.28 11.12
C TYR A 93 3.82 -12.20 11.83
N ALA A 94 4.34 -13.16 12.58
CA ALA A 94 3.59 -13.99 13.51
C ALA A 94 4.33 -14.09 14.85
N LEU A 95 3.55 -14.13 15.93
CA LEU A 95 4.02 -14.49 17.27
C LEU A 95 3.50 -15.88 17.63
N PHE A 96 4.39 -16.74 18.11
CA PHE A 96 4.06 -18.14 18.38
C PHE A 96 4.82 -18.71 19.58
N ASP A 97 4.35 -19.84 20.09
CA ASP A 97 5.05 -20.69 21.05
C ASP A 97 5.47 -22.01 20.39
N MET A 98 6.48 -22.65 20.97
CA MET A 98 6.89 -24.02 20.63
C MET A 98 6.53 -24.94 21.80
N ASP A 99 5.70 -25.95 21.56
CA ASP A 99 5.35 -27.00 22.51
C ASP A 99 5.63 -28.37 21.90
N ASN A 100 6.65 -29.08 22.38
CA ASN A 100 7.04 -30.40 21.90
C ASN A 100 7.14 -30.49 20.35
N ASP A 101 7.91 -29.57 19.75
CA ASP A 101 8.08 -29.40 18.30
C ASP A 101 6.81 -29.01 17.52
N LYS A 102 5.72 -28.66 18.22
CA LYS A 102 4.52 -28.08 17.61
C LYS A 102 4.52 -26.57 17.76
N ILE A 103 4.23 -25.91 16.65
CA ILE A 103 4.08 -24.47 16.59
C ILE A 103 2.65 -24.10 16.98
N ILE A 104 2.49 -23.24 17.98
CA ILE A 104 1.19 -22.75 18.45
C ILE A 104 1.12 -21.25 18.22
N ILE A 105 0.27 -20.84 17.28
CA ILE A 105 -0.02 -19.43 17.01
C ILE A 105 -1.18 -18.97 17.88
N ASP A 106 -0.97 -17.89 18.64
CA ASP A 106 -2.05 -17.23 19.39
C ASP A 106 -3.07 -16.64 18.41
N ASP A 107 -4.36 -16.80 18.74
CA ASP A 107 -5.42 -16.05 18.06
C ASP A 107 -5.15 -14.54 18.23
N GLU A 108 -5.36 -13.77 17.15
CA GLU A 108 -5.12 -12.32 17.04
C GLU A 108 -3.65 -11.85 16.87
N LYS A 109 -2.65 -12.73 16.76
CA LYS A 109 -1.21 -12.32 16.74
C LYS A 109 -0.39 -12.80 15.57
N TYR A 110 -1.04 -12.83 14.44
CA TYR A 110 -0.39 -12.94 13.16
C TYR A 110 -0.93 -11.83 12.27
N SER A 111 -0.11 -11.37 11.34
CA SER A 111 -0.54 -10.33 10.46
C SER A 111 -1.53 -10.88 9.43
N GLY A 112 -2.79 -10.46 9.55
CA GLY A 112 -3.75 -10.52 8.45
C GLY A 112 -3.53 -9.44 7.39
N HIS A 113 -2.59 -8.50 7.58
CA HIS A 113 -2.38 -7.44 6.59
C HIS A 113 -1.94 -8.06 5.26
N SER A 114 -2.48 -7.53 4.16
CA SER A 114 -2.29 -8.02 2.79
C SER A 114 -2.85 -9.39 2.46
N LEU A 115 -3.21 -10.26 3.39
CA LEU A 115 -4.01 -11.47 3.08
C LEU A 115 -5.50 -11.22 3.35
N GLY A 116 -5.83 -10.36 4.32
CA GLY A 116 -7.18 -10.08 4.82
C GLY A 116 -8.20 -9.57 3.80
N HIS A 117 -7.75 -9.09 2.64
CA HIS A 117 -8.63 -8.63 1.56
C HIS A 117 -9.09 -9.78 0.65
N LEU A 118 -8.42 -10.94 0.73
CA LEU A 118 -8.76 -12.11 -0.04
C LEU A 118 -10.06 -12.72 0.49
N VAL A 119 -10.83 -13.33 -0.41
CA VAL A 119 -11.96 -14.16 -0.02
C VAL A 119 -11.44 -15.51 0.46
N ASN A 120 -12.09 -16.08 1.48
CA ASN A 120 -11.75 -17.39 2.01
C ASN A 120 -11.66 -18.44 0.87
N PRO A 121 -10.47 -19.02 0.63
CA PRO A 121 -10.22 -19.97 -0.44
C PRO A 121 -10.46 -21.43 -0.03
N PHE A 122 -10.89 -21.67 1.21
CA PHE A 122 -11.13 -22.98 1.80
C PHE A 122 -12.60 -23.38 1.80
N TYR A 123 -12.87 -24.61 2.23
CA TYR A 123 -14.23 -25.17 2.27
C TYR A 123 -14.97 -24.81 3.56
N ASP A 124 -14.23 -24.55 4.63
CA ASP A 124 -14.77 -24.13 5.91
C ASP A 124 -15.01 -22.62 5.90
N ASN A 125 -16.18 -22.18 6.38
CA ASN A 125 -16.49 -20.76 6.54
C ASN A 125 -15.80 -20.16 7.78
N SER A 126 -14.59 -20.61 8.10
CA SER A 126 -13.81 -20.09 9.22
C SER A 126 -13.27 -18.71 8.87
N ASP A 127 -13.59 -17.72 9.70
CA ASP A 127 -13.00 -16.37 9.57
C ASP A 127 -11.50 -16.35 9.91
N MET A 128 -10.97 -17.44 10.48
CA MET A 128 -9.58 -17.57 10.92
C MET A 128 -8.69 -18.32 9.91
N TRP A 129 -9.11 -18.47 8.66
CA TRP A 129 -8.38 -19.23 7.65
C TRP A 129 -6.94 -18.72 7.39
N TYR A 130 -6.68 -17.43 7.62
CA TYR A 130 -5.33 -16.87 7.54
C TYR A 130 -4.35 -17.48 8.54
N LYS A 131 -4.85 -17.94 9.70
CA LYS A 131 -4.05 -18.63 10.71
C LYS A 131 -3.45 -19.92 10.13
N GLN A 132 -4.22 -20.62 9.29
CA GLN A 132 -3.75 -21.84 8.63
C GLN A 132 -2.58 -21.56 7.68
N ILE A 133 -2.64 -20.46 6.93
CA ILE A 133 -1.51 -20.06 6.07
C ILE A 133 -0.28 -19.75 6.91
N TRP A 134 -0.42 -18.99 8.00
CA TRP A 134 0.70 -18.70 8.88
C TRP A 134 1.27 -19.94 9.54
N GLN A 135 0.41 -20.88 9.95
CA GLN A 135 0.83 -22.18 10.47
C GLN A 135 1.69 -22.91 9.44
N ASP A 136 1.22 -23.02 8.19
CA ASP A 136 1.97 -23.71 7.14
C ASP A 136 3.28 -23.01 6.76
N ILE A 137 3.31 -21.67 6.77
CA ILE A 137 4.55 -20.89 6.55
C ILE A 137 5.59 -21.24 7.63
N LEU A 138 5.16 -21.29 8.89
CA LEU A 138 6.04 -21.62 10.00
C LEU A 138 6.45 -23.10 9.99
N ASP A 139 5.51 -24.01 9.72
CA ASP A 139 5.78 -25.44 9.59
C ASP A 139 6.80 -25.70 8.46
N LEU A 140 6.67 -25.00 7.34
CA LEU A 140 7.63 -25.05 6.24
C LEU A 140 9.00 -24.47 6.63
N HIS A 141 9.04 -23.35 7.37
CA HIS A 141 10.28 -22.75 7.86
C HIS A 141 11.04 -23.68 8.84
N HIS A 142 10.31 -24.39 9.70
CA HIS A 142 10.86 -25.31 10.69
C HIS A 142 11.06 -26.74 10.16
N GLY A 143 10.72 -27.01 8.89
CA GLY A 143 10.88 -28.33 8.26
C GLY A 143 9.90 -29.39 8.74
N ILE A 144 8.79 -28.98 9.37
CA ILE A 144 7.66 -29.84 9.76
C ILE A 144 6.82 -30.18 8.53
N MET A 145 6.66 -29.23 7.61
CA MET A 145 6.00 -29.38 6.31
C MET A 145 7.04 -29.26 5.20
N ASP A 146 6.87 -29.99 4.09
CA ASP A 146 7.69 -29.84 2.89
C ASP A 146 7.01 -29.03 1.78
N TRP A 147 7.79 -28.64 0.77
CA TRP A 147 7.29 -27.85 -0.36
C TRP A 147 6.26 -28.59 -1.22
N THR A 148 6.28 -29.92 -1.26
CA THR A 148 5.33 -30.72 -2.05
C THR A 148 3.96 -30.68 -1.39
N GLU A 149 3.90 -30.94 -0.08
CA GLU A 149 2.67 -30.82 0.71
C GLU A 149 2.10 -29.41 0.63
N PHE A 150 2.95 -28.39 0.81
CA PHE A 150 2.56 -26.99 0.69
C PHE A 150 1.95 -26.70 -0.69
N TYR A 151 2.63 -27.10 -1.77
CA TYR A 151 2.15 -26.88 -3.13
C TYR A 151 0.81 -27.60 -3.38
N GLU A 152 0.70 -28.87 -3.00
CA GLU A 152 -0.51 -29.67 -3.15
C GLU A 152 -1.73 -29.04 -2.47
N LYS A 153 -1.53 -28.45 -1.29
CA LYS A 153 -2.58 -27.76 -0.53
C LYS A 153 -3.12 -26.50 -1.22
N TYR A 154 -2.27 -25.76 -1.93
CA TYR A 154 -2.58 -24.41 -2.39
C TYR A 154 -2.71 -24.22 -3.91
N HIS A 155 -2.11 -25.08 -4.75
CA HIS A 155 -1.94 -24.82 -6.18
C HIS A 155 -3.26 -24.76 -6.98
N ASN A 156 -4.31 -25.44 -6.51
CA ASN A 156 -5.64 -25.42 -7.13
C ASN A 156 -6.61 -24.44 -6.44
N LYS A 157 -6.09 -23.57 -5.58
CA LYS A 157 -6.82 -22.44 -4.99
C LYS A 157 -6.38 -21.16 -5.68
N TYR A 158 -7.25 -20.15 -5.68
CA TYR A 158 -7.01 -18.91 -6.42
C TYR A 158 -7.22 -17.70 -5.52
N ALA A 159 -6.32 -16.71 -5.66
CA ALA A 159 -6.41 -15.45 -4.94
C ALA A 159 -7.48 -14.56 -5.60
N MET A 160 -8.48 -14.17 -4.80
CA MET A 160 -9.62 -13.37 -5.25
C MET A 160 -10.05 -12.42 -4.14
N GLN A 161 -10.63 -11.28 -4.50
CA GLN A 161 -11.24 -10.33 -3.56
C GLN A 161 -12.64 -9.93 -3.99
N LYS A 162 -13.45 -9.47 -3.03
CA LYS A 162 -14.77 -8.89 -3.32
C LYS A 162 -14.59 -7.46 -3.84
N LEU A 163 -15.28 -7.14 -4.92
CA LEU A 163 -15.33 -5.79 -5.48
C LEU A 163 -16.79 -5.34 -5.59
N VAL A 164 -17.12 -4.17 -5.05
CA VAL A 164 -18.44 -3.54 -5.22
C VAL A 164 -18.43 -2.66 -6.45
N LEU A 165 -19.36 -2.87 -7.38
CA LEU A 165 -19.46 -2.09 -8.61
C LEU A 165 -20.13 -0.73 -8.37
N ALA A 166 -19.36 0.25 -7.91
CA ALA A 166 -19.87 1.61 -7.65
C ALA A 166 -19.74 2.56 -8.87
N SER A 167 -18.82 2.31 -9.80
CA SER A 167 -18.57 3.21 -10.94
C SER A 167 -19.39 2.85 -12.19
N PRO A 168 -20.08 3.82 -12.83
CA PRO A 168 -20.81 3.62 -14.09
C PRO A 168 -19.94 3.12 -15.26
N GLU A 169 -18.63 3.41 -15.23
CA GLU A 169 -17.71 2.98 -16.28
C GLU A 169 -17.61 1.44 -16.34
N TYR A 170 -17.50 0.79 -15.19
CA TYR A 170 -17.37 -0.66 -15.09
C TYR A 170 -18.66 -1.39 -15.45
N LEU A 171 -19.82 -0.78 -15.17
CA LEU A 171 -21.13 -1.34 -15.52
C LEU A 171 -21.31 -1.54 -17.03
N LYS A 172 -20.68 -0.70 -17.86
CA LYS A 172 -20.73 -0.85 -19.32
C LYS A 172 -20.13 -2.18 -19.78
N TRP A 173 -19.10 -2.68 -19.11
CA TRP A 173 -18.48 -3.95 -19.48
C TRP A 173 -19.39 -5.14 -19.20
N PHE A 174 -20.16 -5.08 -18.11
CA PHE A 174 -21.13 -6.10 -17.75
C PHE A 174 -22.35 -6.15 -18.68
N SER A 175 -22.60 -5.14 -19.52
CA SER A 175 -23.65 -5.22 -20.55
C SER A 175 -23.50 -6.47 -21.43
N LYS A 176 -22.26 -6.88 -21.73
CA LYS A 176 -21.95 -8.08 -22.52
C LYS A 176 -22.17 -9.39 -21.76
N ILE A 177 -22.11 -9.37 -20.43
CA ILE A 177 -22.43 -10.52 -19.54
C ILE A 177 -23.93 -10.58 -19.26
N ASN A 178 -24.58 -9.43 -19.19
CA ASN A 178 -26.01 -9.27 -18.95
C ASN A 178 -26.86 -9.54 -20.19
N ALA A 179 -26.26 -9.53 -21.38
CA ALA A 179 -26.93 -9.81 -22.63
C ALA A 179 -27.67 -11.16 -22.58
N GLY A 180 -28.98 -11.14 -22.84
CA GLY A 180 -29.84 -12.32 -22.82
C GLY A 180 -30.30 -12.78 -21.43
N LYS A 181 -29.93 -12.08 -20.35
CA LYS A 181 -30.40 -12.39 -18.99
C LYS A 181 -31.60 -11.53 -18.60
N ASP A 182 -32.54 -12.13 -17.89
CA ASP A 182 -33.63 -11.39 -17.23
C ASP A 182 -33.06 -10.35 -16.26
N TYR A 183 -33.78 -9.25 -16.07
CA TYR A 183 -33.33 -8.15 -15.20
C TYR A 183 -32.97 -8.62 -13.78
N SER A 184 -33.64 -9.65 -13.23
CA SER A 184 -33.30 -10.24 -11.92
C SER A 184 -31.93 -10.91 -11.87
N HIS A 185 -31.42 -11.41 -13.01
CA HIS A 185 -30.17 -12.16 -13.15
C HIS A 185 -29.02 -11.31 -13.71
N GLN A 186 -29.24 -10.02 -13.94
CA GLN A 186 -28.22 -9.09 -14.41
C GLN A 186 -27.37 -8.56 -13.26
N ILE A 187 -26.10 -8.30 -13.55
CA ILE A 187 -25.18 -7.55 -12.68
C ILE A 187 -25.54 -6.07 -12.78
N LYS A 188 -25.82 -5.45 -11.62
CA LYS A 188 -26.34 -4.09 -11.46
C LYS A 188 -25.34 -3.21 -10.70
N PRO A 189 -25.51 -1.87 -10.74
CA PRO A 189 -24.85 -0.99 -9.79
C PRO A 189 -24.92 -1.52 -8.36
N PHE A 190 -23.82 -1.41 -7.63
CA PHE A 190 -23.66 -1.84 -6.23
C PHE A 190 -23.73 -3.35 -5.98
N ASN A 191 -23.80 -4.19 -7.02
CA ASN A 191 -23.57 -5.62 -6.83
C ASN A 191 -22.10 -5.90 -6.52
N THR A 192 -21.89 -6.95 -5.74
CA THR A 192 -20.56 -7.53 -5.50
C THR A 192 -20.20 -8.46 -6.64
N VAL A 193 -18.96 -8.36 -7.12
CA VAL A 193 -18.32 -9.26 -8.07
C VAL A 193 -17.02 -9.79 -7.47
N LEU A 194 -16.47 -10.85 -8.06
CA LEU A 194 -15.18 -11.40 -7.69
C LEU A 194 -14.11 -10.86 -8.64
N LEU A 195 -13.08 -10.25 -8.06
CA LEU A 195 -11.90 -9.80 -8.79
C LEU A 195 -10.73 -10.71 -8.45
N GLY A 196 -10.11 -11.30 -9.46
CA GLY A 196 -8.91 -12.11 -9.32
C GLY A 196 -7.62 -11.31 -9.49
N PHE A 197 -6.57 -11.81 -8.87
CA PHE A 197 -5.20 -11.36 -9.11
C PHE A 197 -4.71 -11.91 -10.45
N SER A 198 -3.89 -11.11 -11.15
CA SER A 198 -3.46 -11.40 -12.52
C SER A 198 -2.38 -12.48 -12.56
N ASN A 199 -2.56 -13.48 -13.43
CA ASN A 199 -1.50 -14.43 -13.83
C ASN A 199 -1.14 -14.36 -15.33
N GLY A 200 -1.64 -13.34 -16.03
CA GLY A 200 -1.43 -13.18 -17.46
C GLY A 200 -1.16 -11.74 -17.85
N ILE A 201 -0.59 -11.56 -19.04
CA ILE A 201 -0.37 -10.24 -19.65
C ILE A 201 -1.12 -10.21 -20.99
N ASP A 202 -1.87 -9.14 -21.27
CA ASP A 202 -2.47 -8.95 -22.59
C ASP A 202 -1.35 -8.62 -23.57
N ALA A 203 -1.12 -9.52 -24.52
CA ALA A 203 -0.04 -9.39 -25.51
C ALA A 203 -0.12 -8.10 -26.36
N ASN A 204 -1.30 -7.49 -26.50
CA ASN A 204 -1.48 -6.27 -27.29
C ASN A 204 -1.15 -5.00 -26.52
N THR A 205 -1.43 -4.99 -25.21
CA THR A 205 -1.28 -3.80 -24.36
C THR A 205 -0.06 -3.85 -23.45
N GLY A 206 0.48 -5.05 -23.21
CA GLY A 206 1.52 -5.31 -22.21
C GLY A 206 1.02 -5.17 -20.77
N MET A 207 -0.28 -4.98 -20.55
CA MET A 207 -0.85 -4.81 -19.21
C MET A 207 -1.24 -6.17 -18.59
N GLN A 208 -1.15 -6.24 -17.26
CA GLN A 208 -1.65 -7.38 -16.48
C GLN A 208 -3.15 -7.60 -16.73
N ILE A 209 -3.58 -8.84 -16.93
CA ILE A 209 -4.98 -9.22 -17.12
C ILE A 209 -5.64 -9.38 -15.76
N ARG A 210 -6.73 -8.65 -15.50
CA ARG A 210 -7.38 -8.64 -14.19
C ARG A 210 -8.78 -9.24 -14.30
N PRO A 211 -8.96 -10.54 -14.03
CA PRO A 211 -10.23 -11.20 -14.26
C PRO A 211 -11.30 -10.72 -13.26
N ILE A 212 -12.44 -10.32 -13.79
CA ILE A 212 -13.66 -10.09 -13.02
C ILE A 212 -14.70 -11.14 -13.39
N ALA A 213 -15.26 -11.79 -12.39
CA ALA A 213 -16.33 -12.77 -12.52
C ALA A 213 -17.56 -12.35 -11.70
N PRO A 214 -18.77 -12.81 -12.07
CA PRO A 214 -19.94 -12.71 -11.19
C PRO A 214 -19.64 -13.30 -9.80
N TYR A 215 -20.24 -12.74 -8.75
CA TYR A 215 -20.17 -13.37 -7.43
C TYR A 215 -20.93 -14.70 -7.45
N ILE A 216 -20.26 -15.78 -7.05
CA ILE A 216 -20.86 -17.11 -6.91
C ILE A 216 -20.36 -17.76 -5.64
N GLU A 217 -21.17 -18.66 -5.08
CA GLU A 217 -20.84 -19.45 -3.90
C GLU A 217 -20.88 -20.94 -4.28
N PRO A 218 -19.79 -21.71 -4.09
CA PRO A 218 -18.51 -21.33 -3.49
C PRO A 218 -17.61 -20.52 -4.44
N VAL A 219 -16.91 -19.51 -3.92
CA VAL A 219 -16.12 -18.55 -4.73
C VAL A 219 -15.06 -19.18 -5.62
N ARG A 220 -14.51 -20.34 -5.22
CA ARG A 220 -13.53 -21.11 -6.01
C ARG A 220 -14.02 -21.50 -7.40
N HIS A 221 -15.32 -21.56 -7.64
CA HIS A 221 -15.86 -21.90 -8.96
C HIS A 221 -15.72 -20.74 -9.96
N ALA A 222 -15.41 -19.53 -9.50
CA ALA A 222 -15.43 -18.33 -10.35
C ALA A 222 -14.41 -18.41 -11.50
N VAL A 223 -13.35 -19.20 -11.32
CA VAL A 223 -12.32 -19.43 -12.34
C VAL A 223 -12.80 -20.23 -13.55
N PHE A 224 -13.94 -20.92 -13.42
CA PHE A 224 -14.59 -21.66 -14.52
C PHE A 224 -15.67 -20.85 -15.23
N GLU A 225 -16.02 -19.67 -14.72
CA GLU A 225 -17.03 -18.80 -15.29
C GLU A 225 -16.50 -17.95 -16.45
N ASN A 226 -17.42 -17.41 -17.24
CA ASN A 226 -17.09 -16.37 -18.19
C ASN A 226 -16.73 -15.08 -17.45
N CYS A 227 -15.53 -14.58 -17.74
CA CYS A 227 -14.95 -13.43 -17.06
C CYS A 227 -14.73 -12.27 -18.03
N ILE A 228 -14.44 -11.10 -17.47
CA ILE A 228 -14.01 -9.92 -18.21
C ILE A 228 -12.67 -9.47 -17.65
N ASP A 229 -11.75 -9.06 -18.53
CA ASP A 229 -10.57 -8.31 -18.09
C ASP A 229 -10.95 -6.90 -17.66
N TYR A 230 -10.69 -6.55 -16.40
CA TYR A 230 -10.94 -5.24 -15.82
C TYR A 230 -10.25 -4.10 -16.59
N ASN A 231 -9.11 -4.33 -17.22
CA ASN A 231 -8.42 -3.23 -17.90
C ASN A 231 -9.02 -2.89 -19.28
N SER A 232 -9.64 -3.87 -19.95
CA SER A 232 -10.05 -3.72 -21.35
C SER A 232 -11.53 -3.98 -21.63
N GLY A 233 -12.27 -4.58 -20.69
CA GLY A 233 -13.64 -5.02 -20.94
C GLY A 233 -13.74 -6.19 -21.95
N LYS A 234 -12.62 -6.84 -22.28
CA LYS A 234 -12.59 -8.04 -23.15
C LYS A 234 -13.07 -9.25 -22.38
N LYS A 235 -13.83 -10.12 -23.04
CA LYS A 235 -14.21 -11.43 -22.47
C LYS A 235 -12.97 -12.31 -22.40
N ILE A 236 -12.77 -12.95 -21.24
CA ILE A 236 -11.71 -13.91 -20.99
C ILE A 236 -12.31 -15.12 -20.27
N CYS A 237 -11.67 -16.28 -20.40
CA CYS A 237 -12.14 -17.52 -19.76
C CYS A 237 -10.97 -18.45 -19.47
N GLY A 238 -11.03 -19.14 -18.35
CA GLY A 238 -10.07 -20.16 -17.95
C GLY A 238 -9.14 -19.74 -16.81
N LYS A 239 -8.70 -20.76 -16.06
CA LYS A 239 -7.88 -20.64 -14.85
C LYS A 239 -6.53 -19.96 -15.07
N GLN A 240 -6.00 -19.95 -16.29
CA GLN A 240 -4.69 -19.37 -16.62
C GLN A 240 -4.60 -17.86 -16.38
N TYR A 241 -5.73 -17.15 -16.29
CA TYR A 241 -5.76 -15.72 -16.01
C TYR A 241 -5.79 -15.39 -14.51
N TRP A 242 -6.01 -16.40 -13.67
CA TRP A 242 -6.17 -16.25 -12.23
C TRP A 242 -4.89 -16.68 -11.51
N LYS A 243 -4.39 -15.82 -10.63
CA LYS A 243 -3.24 -16.12 -9.79
C LYS A 243 -3.61 -17.20 -8.77
N THR A 244 -2.75 -18.21 -8.64
CA THR A 244 -2.97 -19.25 -7.64
C THR A 244 -2.72 -18.70 -6.25
N LEU A 245 -3.32 -19.33 -5.24
CA LEU A 245 -3.05 -18.97 -3.85
C LEU A 245 -1.61 -19.31 -3.47
N THR A 246 -1.02 -20.36 -4.06
CA THR A 246 0.42 -20.66 -3.90
C THR A 246 1.28 -19.47 -4.32
N ASP A 247 1.05 -18.91 -5.51
CA ASP A 247 1.83 -17.77 -6.00
C ASP A 247 1.63 -16.53 -5.12
N GLU A 248 0.40 -16.31 -4.64
CA GLU A 248 0.10 -15.20 -3.72
C GLU A 248 0.83 -15.34 -2.39
N ILE A 249 0.82 -16.53 -1.78
CA ILE A 249 1.54 -16.78 -0.52
C ILE A 249 3.06 -16.69 -0.74
N LEU A 250 3.58 -17.19 -1.86
CA LEU A 250 5.00 -17.08 -2.19
C LEU A 250 5.45 -15.62 -2.35
N GLU A 251 4.66 -14.79 -3.02
CA GLU A 251 4.93 -13.34 -3.10
C GLU A 251 4.82 -12.67 -1.74
N TYR A 252 3.83 -13.07 -0.93
CA TYR A 252 3.69 -12.60 0.45
C TYR A 252 4.94 -12.90 1.29
N MET A 253 5.46 -14.13 1.21
CA MET A 253 6.66 -14.59 1.91
C MET A 253 7.94 -13.91 1.41
N ARG A 254 7.98 -13.52 0.13
CA ARG A 254 9.14 -12.85 -0.47
C ARG A 254 9.04 -11.33 -0.45
N ASN A 255 8.01 -10.77 0.20
CA ASN A 255 7.84 -9.33 0.21
C ASN A 255 9.04 -8.67 0.91
N PRO A 256 9.79 -7.79 0.22
CA PRO A 256 10.99 -7.20 0.78
C PRO A 256 10.67 -6.22 1.90
N GLU A 257 11.53 -6.16 2.91
CA GLU A 257 11.56 -5.04 3.84
C GLU A 257 12.19 -3.83 3.15
N SER A 258 11.42 -2.75 3.03
CA SER A 258 11.83 -1.55 2.27
C SER A 258 12.42 -0.45 3.15
N LYS A 259 12.16 -0.50 4.46
CA LYS A 259 12.57 0.52 5.44
C LYS A 259 13.93 0.22 6.08
N LEU A 260 14.37 -1.03 6.01
CA LEU A 260 15.59 -1.51 6.64
C LEU A 260 16.55 -2.08 5.57
N ASP A 261 17.84 -2.09 5.87
CA ASP A 261 18.88 -2.72 5.08
C ASP A 261 19.21 -4.11 5.66
N GLY A 262 19.31 -5.09 4.75
CA GLY A 262 19.53 -6.50 5.04
C GLY A 262 18.35 -7.37 4.57
N ASN A 263 18.53 -8.68 4.64
CA ASN A 263 17.52 -9.66 4.17
C ASN A 263 17.02 -10.57 5.30
N GLU A 264 17.89 -10.94 6.25
CA GLU A 264 17.57 -11.87 7.34
C GLU A 264 18.31 -11.45 8.63
N GLY A 265 17.76 -11.83 9.78
CA GLY A 265 18.35 -11.53 11.10
C GLY A 265 18.10 -10.09 11.56
N ILE A 266 19.09 -9.52 12.26
CA ILE A 266 19.01 -8.13 12.74
C ILE A 266 19.29 -7.19 11.56
N LEU A 267 18.27 -6.43 11.18
CA LEU A 267 18.33 -5.47 10.08
C LEU A 267 18.68 -4.06 10.59
N TYR A 268 19.29 -3.25 9.73
CA TYR A 268 19.71 -1.88 10.07
C TYR A 268 18.82 -0.84 9.42
N ARG A 269 18.75 0.37 9.98
CA ARG A 269 18.01 1.45 9.36
C ARG A 269 18.61 1.80 7.99
N LYS A 270 17.75 1.85 6.97
CA LYS A 270 18.15 2.30 5.65
C LYS A 270 18.48 3.78 5.67
N ASN A 271 19.70 4.14 5.28
CA ASN A 271 20.07 5.53 5.12
C ASN A 271 19.44 6.09 3.85
N ILE A 272 18.61 7.12 4.00
CA ILE A 272 17.97 7.80 2.87
C ILE A 272 18.52 9.21 2.74
N THR A 273 18.81 9.62 1.52
CA THR A 273 19.12 11.01 1.20
C THR A 273 17.89 11.65 0.59
N VAL A 274 17.40 12.72 1.20
CA VAL A 274 16.26 13.46 0.66
C VAL A 274 16.71 14.22 -0.58
N SER A 275 16.27 13.77 -1.75
CA SER A 275 16.57 14.43 -3.03
C SER A 275 15.58 15.54 -3.37
N GLN A 276 14.30 15.34 -3.04
CA GLN A 276 13.23 16.29 -3.31
C GLN A 276 12.11 16.15 -2.29
N VAL A 277 11.46 17.27 -1.96
CA VAL A 277 10.20 17.31 -1.22
C VAL A 277 9.08 17.59 -2.22
N THR A 278 8.06 16.74 -2.24
CA THR A 278 6.85 16.90 -3.05
C THR A 278 5.65 16.90 -2.11
N HIS A 279 4.79 17.92 -2.20
CA HIS A 279 3.56 17.93 -1.43
C HIS A 279 2.53 17.04 -2.12
N ILE A 280 1.97 16.09 -1.39
CA ILE A 280 0.88 15.24 -1.87
C ILE A 280 -0.35 15.49 -1.00
N GLY A 281 -1.52 15.38 -1.61
CA GLY A 281 -2.78 15.35 -0.88
C GLY A 281 -2.82 14.16 0.06
N LYS A 282 -3.46 14.33 1.21
CA LYS A 282 -3.80 13.20 2.08
C LYS A 282 -4.82 12.26 1.43
N GLU A 283 -5.60 12.76 0.48
CA GLU A 283 -6.59 11.98 -0.27
C GLU A 283 -5.97 11.53 -1.60
N SER A 284 -5.96 10.23 -1.83
CA SER A 284 -5.65 9.68 -3.14
C SER A 284 -6.81 9.94 -4.11
N ASN A 285 -6.48 10.25 -5.36
CA ASN A 285 -7.48 10.20 -6.41
C ASN A 285 -7.88 8.75 -6.63
N ASN A 286 -9.16 8.52 -6.93
CA ASN A 286 -9.71 7.19 -7.22
C ASN A 286 -9.52 6.20 -6.07
N LEU A 287 -9.92 6.58 -4.84
CA LEU A 287 -9.88 5.72 -3.64
C LEU A 287 -10.34 4.29 -3.91
N ASP A 288 -11.45 4.10 -4.63
CA ASP A 288 -11.96 2.78 -4.99
C ASP A 288 -10.94 1.95 -5.79
N LYS A 289 -10.29 2.58 -6.78
CA LYS A 289 -9.27 1.93 -7.61
C LYS A 289 -8.00 1.65 -6.81
N VAL A 290 -7.59 2.58 -5.96
CA VAL A 290 -6.42 2.42 -5.08
C VAL A 290 -6.63 1.31 -4.06
N GLN A 291 -7.82 1.23 -3.48
CA GLN A 291 -8.21 0.17 -2.55
C GLN A 291 -8.22 -1.19 -3.25
N THR A 292 -8.63 -1.22 -4.51
CA THR A 292 -8.78 -2.46 -5.28
C THR A 292 -7.46 -2.96 -5.88
N PHE A 293 -6.58 -2.06 -6.34
CA PHE A 293 -5.39 -2.42 -7.14
C PHE A 293 -4.07 -1.91 -6.57
N GLY A 294 -4.09 -1.26 -5.40
CA GLY A 294 -2.95 -0.55 -4.85
C GLY A 294 -2.72 0.81 -5.50
N THR A 295 -1.71 1.51 -4.99
CA THR A 295 -1.33 2.85 -5.45
C THR A 295 -0.42 2.77 -6.68
N ASP A 296 -0.75 3.53 -7.71
CA ASP A 296 0.16 3.86 -8.82
C ASP A 296 0.67 5.32 -8.72
N LEU A 297 1.61 5.70 -9.59
CA LEU A 297 2.17 7.07 -9.62
C LEU A 297 1.10 8.15 -9.86
N ASN A 298 -0.05 7.80 -10.45
CA ASN A 298 -1.15 8.72 -10.74
C ASN A 298 -2.21 8.74 -9.63
N SER A 299 -2.05 7.91 -8.60
CA SER A 299 -3.00 7.78 -7.49
C SER A 299 -2.89 8.93 -6.48
N TYR A 300 -1.77 9.64 -6.46
CA TYR A 300 -1.54 10.77 -5.57
C TYR A 300 -1.81 12.09 -6.27
N VAL A 301 -2.55 12.98 -5.62
CA VAL A 301 -2.64 14.38 -6.04
C VAL A 301 -1.39 15.10 -5.56
N THR A 302 -0.50 15.47 -6.47
CA THR A 302 0.64 16.32 -6.14
C THR A 302 0.20 17.78 -6.11
N TYR A 303 0.39 18.44 -4.97
CA TYR A 303 0.29 19.87 -4.84
C TYR A 303 1.66 20.47 -5.12
N GLU A 304 1.70 21.43 -6.03
CA GLU A 304 2.93 22.15 -6.29
C GLU A 304 3.04 23.30 -5.31
N ASP A 305 4.19 23.38 -4.65
CA ASP A 305 4.63 24.60 -4.02
C ASP A 305 4.82 25.65 -5.12
N ILE A 306 3.90 26.61 -5.18
CA ILE A 306 3.85 27.65 -6.22
C ILE A 306 5.15 28.46 -6.23
N ASP A 307 5.74 28.72 -5.06
CA ASP A 307 6.98 29.49 -4.95
C ASP A 307 8.17 28.67 -5.47
N ASN A 308 8.20 27.37 -5.19
CA ASN A 308 9.22 26.46 -5.73
C ASN A 308 9.08 26.25 -7.24
N LEU A 309 7.84 26.12 -7.74
CA LEU A 309 7.56 26.06 -9.18
C LEU A 309 8.05 27.31 -9.89
N ASP A 310 7.74 28.50 -9.36
CA ASP A 310 8.16 29.77 -9.96
C ASP A 310 9.67 29.94 -9.92
N ARG A 311 10.32 29.52 -8.84
CA ARG A 311 11.78 29.51 -8.73
C ARG A 311 12.42 28.58 -9.77
N LYS A 312 12.00 27.32 -9.84
CA LYS A 312 12.50 26.34 -10.84
C LYS A 312 12.23 26.81 -12.27
N PHE A 313 11.05 27.39 -12.53
CA PHE A 313 10.72 27.93 -13.84
C PHE A 313 11.68 29.04 -14.24
N ARG A 314 11.99 29.97 -13.31
CA ARG A 314 12.93 31.07 -13.53
C ARG A 314 14.35 30.57 -13.78
N GLU A 315 14.82 29.59 -13.01
CA GLU A 315 16.14 28.96 -13.20
C GLU A 315 16.29 28.34 -14.60
N LEU A 316 15.20 27.79 -15.15
CA LEU A 316 15.20 27.11 -16.44
C LEU A 316 14.79 27.98 -17.63
N ILE A 317 14.46 29.26 -17.42
CA ILE A 317 14.14 30.22 -18.50
C ILE A 317 15.15 30.16 -19.67
N PRO A 318 16.48 30.15 -19.45
CA PRO A 318 17.45 30.13 -20.55
C PRO A 318 17.32 28.90 -21.46
N LEU A 319 16.91 27.76 -20.91
CA LEU A 319 16.68 26.53 -21.65
C LEU A 319 15.31 26.51 -22.31
N ILE A 320 14.28 27.01 -21.61
CA ILE A 320 12.91 27.13 -22.13
C ILE A 320 12.85 28.05 -23.35
N LEU A 321 13.60 29.16 -23.34
CA LEU A 321 13.69 30.08 -24.49
C LEU A 321 14.33 29.42 -25.73
N LYS A 322 15.13 28.37 -25.56
CA LYS A 322 15.73 27.60 -26.66
C LYS A 322 14.81 26.53 -27.26
N LEU A 323 13.65 26.25 -26.64
CA LEU A 323 12.73 25.21 -27.13
C LEU A 323 12.14 25.56 -28.50
N GLU A 324 12.18 24.61 -29.43
CA GLU A 324 11.54 24.75 -30.73
C GLU A 324 10.09 24.20 -30.70
N PRO A 325 9.18 24.71 -31.55
CA PRO A 325 7.80 24.21 -31.62
C PRO A 325 7.69 22.70 -31.82
N LYS A 326 8.63 22.08 -32.54
CA LYS A 326 8.69 20.63 -32.75
C LYS A 326 8.87 19.84 -31.45
N ASN A 327 9.61 20.40 -30.48
CA ASN A 327 9.94 19.75 -29.22
C ASN A 327 8.76 19.74 -28.24
N VAL A 328 7.88 20.75 -28.32
CA VAL A 328 6.76 20.93 -27.38
C VAL A 328 5.43 20.37 -27.91
N LYS A 329 5.32 20.12 -29.23
CA LYS A 329 4.10 19.61 -29.86
C LYS A 329 3.65 18.25 -29.28
N LYS A 330 4.61 17.38 -28.94
CA LYS A 330 4.37 16.08 -28.28
C LYS A 330 3.70 16.19 -26.91
N PHE A 331 3.72 17.37 -26.28
CA PHE A 331 3.09 17.65 -24.98
C PHE A 331 1.82 18.50 -25.10
N GLY A 332 1.26 18.64 -26.31
CA GLY A 332 0.02 19.37 -26.55
C GLY A 332 0.16 20.90 -26.52
N ILE A 333 1.38 21.43 -26.54
CA ILE A 333 1.61 22.89 -26.60
C ILE A 333 1.65 23.32 -28.07
N SER A 334 0.75 24.23 -28.46
CA SER A 334 0.71 24.77 -29.82
C SER A 334 1.88 25.74 -30.07
N ARG A 335 2.24 25.94 -31.35
CA ARG A 335 3.25 26.95 -31.75
C ARG A 335 2.90 28.34 -31.22
N GLN A 336 1.63 28.73 -31.32
CA GLN A 336 1.15 30.03 -30.85
C GLN A 336 1.26 30.16 -29.32
N THR A 337 0.92 29.08 -28.60
CA THR A 337 1.03 29.03 -27.15
C THR A 337 2.48 29.17 -26.69
N LEU A 338 3.41 28.45 -27.33
CA LEU A 338 4.84 28.57 -27.02
C LEU A 338 5.36 29.99 -27.27
N TRP A 339 5.00 30.60 -28.41
CA TRP A 339 5.39 31.97 -28.73
C TRP A 339 4.84 32.98 -27.70
N ASN A 340 3.56 32.87 -27.34
CA ASN A 340 2.96 33.72 -26.30
C ASN A 340 3.66 33.58 -24.95
N ILE A 341 4.08 32.37 -24.58
CA ILE A 341 4.82 32.12 -23.33
C ILE A 341 6.21 32.76 -23.40
N LYS A 342 6.96 32.57 -24.50
CA LYS A 342 8.29 33.19 -24.68
C LYS A 342 8.23 34.71 -24.62
N ASN A 343 7.26 35.32 -25.29
CA ASN A 343 7.06 36.77 -25.20
C ASN A 343 6.75 37.23 -23.77
N LYS A 344 5.96 36.47 -23.00
CA LYS A 344 5.70 36.79 -21.59
C LYS A 344 6.96 36.67 -20.73
N ILE A 345 7.85 35.73 -21.03
CA ILE A 345 9.16 35.61 -20.39
C ILE A 345 10.02 36.84 -20.71
N GLU A 346 10.15 37.18 -22.00
CA GLU A 346 10.97 38.31 -22.47
C GLU A 346 10.46 39.67 -21.95
N THR A 347 9.14 39.82 -21.81
CA THR A 347 8.51 41.04 -21.26
C THR A 347 8.37 41.05 -19.73
N GLY A 348 8.91 40.04 -19.04
CA GLY A 348 8.89 39.95 -17.57
C GLY A 348 7.52 39.64 -16.94
N LYS A 349 6.50 39.30 -17.74
CA LYS A 349 5.11 39.03 -17.30
C LYS A 349 4.90 37.57 -16.91
N LEU A 350 5.76 37.04 -16.04
CA LEU A 350 5.77 35.63 -15.64
C LEU A 350 4.49 35.19 -14.90
N TYR A 351 3.86 36.09 -14.15
CA TYR A 351 2.58 35.86 -13.47
C TYR A 351 1.43 35.54 -14.44
N GLY A 352 1.54 35.97 -15.70
CA GLY A 352 0.56 35.70 -16.75
C GLY A 352 0.68 34.32 -17.39
N ILE A 353 1.61 33.47 -16.93
CA ILE A 353 1.82 32.10 -17.42
C ILE A 353 1.17 31.14 -16.42
N SER A 354 0.21 30.33 -16.86
CA SER A 354 -0.46 29.36 -15.98
C SER A 354 0.51 28.29 -15.48
N ASN A 355 0.33 27.82 -14.25
CA ASN A 355 1.16 26.77 -13.64
C ASN A 355 1.24 25.51 -14.52
N LYS A 356 0.13 25.07 -15.11
CA LYS A 356 0.11 23.96 -16.08
C LYS A 356 1.21 24.04 -17.15
N PHE A 357 1.41 25.21 -17.75
CA PHE A 357 2.45 25.40 -18.78
C PHE A 357 3.85 25.47 -18.18
N LYS A 358 4.01 26.04 -16.97
CA LYS A 358 5.30 26.04 -16.26
C LYS A 358 5.77 24.62 -16.02
N ILE A 359 4.89 23.75 -15.52
CA ILE A 359 5.16 22.33 -15.26
C ILE A 359 5.58 21.61 -16.54
N GLN A 360 4.76 21.72 -17.60
CA GLN A 360 5.03 21.03 -18.86
C GLN A 360 6.39 21.44 -19.44
N LEU A 361 6.74 22.72 -19.40
CA LEU A 361 8.03 23.22 -19.92
C LEU A 361 9.21 22.83 -19.04
N ILE A 362 9.08 22.82 -17.72
CA ILE A 362 10.12 22.32 -16.80
C ILE A 362 10.39 20.84 -17.05
N SER A 363 9.33 20.01 -17.15
CA SER A 363 9.45 18.57 -17.41
C SER A 363 10.11 18.24 -18.75
N LEU A 364 10.04 19.17 -19.70
CA LEU A 364 10.60 19.07 -21.05
C LEU A 364 12.10 19.36 -21.12
N VAL A 365 12.63 20.04 -20.10
CA VAL A 365 13.99 20.57 -20.08
C VAL A 365 14.86 19.80 -19.09
N ILE A 366 14.25 19.22 -18.06
CA ILE A 366 14.94 18.36 -17.08
C ILE A 366 15.09 16.92 -17.60
N ASN A 367 14.20 16.46 -18.49
CA ASN A 367 14.33 15.20 -19.25
C ASN A 367 15.05 15.45 -20.57
#